data_AF-A0A4Q3CNK7-F1
#
_entry.id   AF-A0A4Q3CNK7-F1
#
_cell.length_a   1.000
_cell.length_b   1.000
_cell.length_c   1.000
_cell.angle_alpha   90.00
_cell.angle_beta   90.00
_cell.angle_gamma   90.00
#
_symmetry.space_group_name_H-M   'P 1'
#
loop_
_entity.id
_entity.type
_entity.pdbx_description
1 polymer ?
#
loop_
_entity_poly.entity_id
_entity_poly.type
_entity_poly.pdbx_seq_one_letter_code
_entity_poly.pdbx_strand_id
1 'polypeptide(L)'
;MSAPIAVNEPNQWRLETPGGAEAWERSPYPDAARKYFMISADTHIGPPSGLFRERIEPEFRDRVPRMERDDKGQLWTIIENRPPLRLVETMMEDEDLYRTKAGS
;
A
#
# COMPACT_ATOMS: atom_id res chain seq x y z
N MET A 1 -15.85 10.44 -12.91
CA MET A 1 -15.39 9.04 -13.02
C MET A 1 -14.02 9.09 -13.65
N SER A 2 -13.01 8.45 -13.06
CA SER A 2 -11.67 8.38 -13.66
C SER A 2 -11.75 7.59 -14.97
N ALA A 3 -10.94 7.94 -15.96
CA ALA A 3 -10.91 7.21 -17.23
C ALA A 3 -10.52 5.73 -16.99
N PRO A 4 -11.10 4.77 -17.72
CA PRO A 4 -10.68 3.38 -17.64
C PRO A 4 -9.22 3.28 -18.13
N ILE A 5 -8.35 2.76 -17.27
CA ILE A 5 -6.93 2.64 -17.56
C ILE A 5 -6.70 1.33 -18.32
N ALA A 6 -5.98 1.42 -19.44
CA ALA A 6 -5.56 0.26 -20.20
C ALA A 6 -4.63 -0.62 -19.33
N VAL A 7 -4.96 -1.90 -19.18
CA VAL A 7 -4.13 -2.87 -18.45
C VAL A 7 -2.85 -3.12 -19.26
N ASN A 8 -1.68 -2.93 -18.65
CA ASN A 8 -0.41 -3.19 -19.32
C ASN A 8 -0.15 -4.70 -19.53
N GLU A 9 0.79 -5.04 -20.41
CA GLU A 9 1.12 -6.43 -20.76
C GLU A 9 1.38 -7.33 -19.53
N PRO A 10 2.19 -6.93 -18.52
CA PRO A 10 2.43 -7.76 -17.33
C PRO A 10 1.20 -8.04 -16.47
N ASN A 11 0.15 -7.22 -16.57
CA ASN A 11 -1.08 -7.38 -15.78
C ASN A 11 -2.24 -7.95 -16.59
N GLN A 12 -2.08 -8.22 -17.90
CA GLN A 12 -3.14 -8.76 -18.75
C GLN A 12 -3.77 -10.04 -18.17
N TRP A 13 -2.96 -10.92 -17.56
CA TRP A 13 -3.42 -12.16 -16.94
C TRP A 13 -4.46 -11.97 -15.83
N ARG A 14 -4.54 -10.77 -15.22
CA ARG A 14 -5.53 -10.47 -14.15
C ARG A 14 -6.94 -10.26 -14.69
N LEU A 15 -7.10 -10.09 -16.00
CA LEU A 15 -8.41 -9.97 -16.63
C LEU A 15 -9.08 -11.32 -16.84
N GLU A 16 -8.34 -12.42 -16.72
CA GLU A 16 -8.87 -13.76 -16.90
C GLU A 16 -9.04 -14.44 -15.54
N THR A 17 -10.25 -14.93 -15.26
CA THR A 17 -10.55 -15.75 -14.07
C THR A 17 -10.83 -17.18 -14.53
N PRO A 18 -9.92 -18.14 -14.28
CA PRO A 18 -10.13 -19.54 -14.65
C PRO A 18 -11.38 -20.12 -13.97
N GLY A 19 -11.99 -21.13 -14.60
CA GLY A 19 -13.07 -21.91 -13.98
C GLY A 19 -14.50 -21.50 -14.37
N GLY A 20 -14.68 -20.78 -15.48
CA GLY A 20 -16.01 -20.53 -16.06
C GLY A 20 -16.78 -19.40 -15.38
N ALA A 21 -16.08 -18.42 -14.79
CA ALA A 21 -16.69 -17.29 -14.10
C ALA A 21 -17.54 -16.41 -15.02
N GLU A 22 -17.39 -16.53 -16.35
CA GLU A 22 -18.22 -15.86 -17.35
C GLU A 22 -19.69 -16.29 -17.29
N ALA A 23 -19.96 -17.51 -16.80
CA ALA A 23 -21.31 -18.05 -16.69
C ALA A 23 -22.01 -17.69 -15.36
N TRP A 24 -21.32 -16.99 -14.45
CA TRP A 24 -21.90 -16.63 -13.15
C TRP A 24 -22.89 -15.46 -13.29
N GLU A 25 -24.01 -15.52 -12.58
CA GLU A 25 -25.03 -14.44 -12.61
C GLU A 25 -24.48 -13.10 -12.08
N ARG A 26 -23.53 -13.16 -11.15
CA ARG A 26 -22.69 -12.05 -10.73
C ARG A 26 -21.25 -12.39 -11.03
N SER A 27 -20.45 -11.41 -11.41
CA SER A 27 -19.10 -11.68 -11.90
C SER A 27 -18.05 -10.82 -11.18
N PRO A 28 -16.82 -11.33 -11.00
CA PRO A 28 -15.70 -10.56 -10.48
C PRO A 28 -15.08 -9.61 -11.53
N TYR A 29 -15.46 -9.71 -12.81
CA TYR A 29 -14.83 -8.93 -13.88
C TYR A 29 -15.09 -7.42 -13.74
N PRO A 30 -14.12 -6.57 -14.13
CA PRO A 30 -14.21 -5.12 -13.95
C PRO A 30 -15.36 -4.46 -14.73
N ASP A 31 -15.79 -5.05 -15.84
CA ASP A 31 -16.86 -4.58 -16.73
C ASP A 31 -18.22 -5.25 -16.49
N ALA A 32 -18.31 -6.18 -15.53
CA ALA A 32 -19.54 -6.89 -15.24
C ALA A 32 -20.67 -5.94 -14.77
N ALA A 33 -21.85 -6.08 -15.37
CA ALA A 33 -23.04 -5.31 -15.00
C ALA A 33 -23.54 -5.60 -13.58
N ARG A 34 -23.25 -6.80 -13.05
CA ARG A 34 -23.61 -7.23 -11.69
C ARG A 34 -22.40 -7.86 -11.01
N LYS A 35 -21.80 -7.13 -10.07
CA LYS A 35 -20.63 -7.61 -9.30
C LYS A 35 -21.04 -8.24 -7.97
N TYR A 36 -20.23 -9.16 -7.46
CA TYR A 36 -20.35 -9.57 -6.07
C TYR A 36 -19.94 -8.44 -5.14
N PHE A 37 -20.71 -8.23 -4.07
CA PHE A 37 -20.26 -7.42 -2.95
C PHE A 37 -19.24 -8.24 -2.16
N MET A 38 -17.98 -7.82 -2.21
CA MET A 38 -16.89 -8.47 -1.50
C MET A 38 -16.53 -7.65 -0.27
N ILE A 39 -16.34 -8.34 0.85
CA ILE A 39 -15.86 -7.74 2.09
C ILE A 39 -14.47 -8.32 2.34
N SER A 40 -13.45 -7.45 2.40
CA SER A 40 -12.13 -7.91 2.84
C SER A 40 -12.14 -8.16 4.34
N ALA A 41 -11.73 -9.35 4.76
CA ALA A 41 -11.63 -9.70 6.18
C ALA A 41 -10.32 -9.19 6.81
N ASP A 42 -9.36 -8.79 5.99
CA ASP A 42 -8.04 -8.32 6.42
C ASP A 42 -7.59 -7.15 5.54
N THR A 43 -7.25 -6.03 6.18
CA THR A 43 -6.72 -4.83 5.53
C THR A 43 -5.76 -4.16 6.49
N HIS A 44 -4.75 -3.48 5.94
CA HIS A 44 -3.73 -2.78 6.72
C HIS A 44 -3.71 -1.30 6.34
N ILE A 45 -3.41 -0.45 7.30
CA ILE A 45 -3.15 0.97 7.08
C ILE A 45 -1.77 1.32 7.64
N GLY A 46 -1.00 2.09 6.88
CA GLY A 46 0.24 2.66 7.38
C GLY A 46 -0.05 3.69 8.48
N PRO A 47 0.51 3.56 9.69
CA PRO A 47 0.26 4.54 10.74
C PRO A 47 0.84 5.91 10.37
N PRO A 48 0.23 7.02 10.81
CA PRO A 48 0.89 8.32 10.77
C PRO A 48 2.25 8.24 11.48
N SER A 49 3.28 8.90 10.93
CA SER A 49 4.66 8.81 11.43
C SER A 49 4.80 9.21 12.91
N GLY A 50 3.98 10.16 13.38
CA GLY A 50 3.95 10.61 14.77
C GLY A 50 3.07 9.78 15.71
N LEU A 51 2.35 8.76 15.21
CA LEU A 51 1.23 8.11 15.91
C LEU A 51 1.56 7.78 17.37
N PHE A 52 2.66 7.05 17.58
CA PHE A 52 3.10 6.59 18.89
C PHE A 52 3.97 7.62 19.61
N ARG A 53 4.95 8.21 18.91
CA ARG A 53 5.92 9.12 19.53
C ARG A 53 5.27 10.35 20.17
N GLU A 54 4.19 10.85 19.58
CA GLU A 54 3.47 12.03 20.10
C GLU A 54 2.52 11.70 21.26
N ARG A 55 2.10 10.44 21.38
CA ARG A 55 1.04 10.01 22.30
C ARG A 55 1.51 9.17 23.48
N ILE A 56 2.72 8.61 23.41
CA ILE A 56 3.34 7.82 24.47
C ILE A 56 4.02 8.73 25.52
N GLU A 57 4.18 8.21 26.73
CA GLU A 57 4.85 8.87 27.85
C GLU A 57 6.29 9.28 27.47
N PRO A 58 6.78 10.45 27.94
CA PRO A 58 8.07 11.01 27.53
C PRO A 58 9.24 10.03 27.65
N GLU A 59 9.27 9.21 28.70
CA GLU A 59 10.33 8.23 28.97
C GLU A 59 10.42 7.10 27.94
N PHE A 60 9.38 6.88 27.13
CA PHE A 60 9.34 5.81 26.12
C PHE A 60 9.47 6.31 24.67
N ARG A 61 9.49 7.63 24.44
CA ARG A 61 9.48 8.21 23.08
C ARG A 61 10.66 7.78 22.20
N ASP A 62 11.82 7.54 22.80
CA ASP A 62 13.01 7.13 22.06
C ASP A 62 13.13 5.60 21.91
N ARG A 63 12.20 4.85 22.50
CA ARG A 63 12.12 3.39 22.41
C ARG A 63 11.19 2.91 21.31
N VAL A 64 10.20 3.72 20.91
CA VAL A 64 9.28 3.37 19.82
C VAL A 64 9.98 3.43 18.45
N PRO A 65 9.55 2.60 17.47
CA PRO A 65 10.03 2.72 16.10
C PRO A 65 9.80 4.12 15.55
N ARG A 66 10.81 4.67 14.87
CA ARG A 66 10.75 6.01 14.29
C ARG A 66 11.62 6.12 13.05
N MET A 67 11.37 7.16 12.27
CA MET A 67 12.20 7.54 11.14
C MET A 67 13.00 8.79 11.49
N GLU A 68 14.28 8.81 11.13
CA GLU A 68 15.19 9.94 11.33
C GLU A 68 15.89 10.27 10.02
N ARG A 69 16.14 11.56 9.77
CA ARG A 69 17.03 12.00 8.69
C ARG A 69 18.38 12.38 9.28
N ASP A 70 19.46 11.92 8.66
CA ASP A 70 20.82 12.32 9.05
C ASP A 70 21.22 13.66 8.44
N ASP A 71 22.43 14.13 8.77
CA ASP A 71 22.99 15.39 8.29
C ASP A 71 23.16 15.46 6.76
N LYS A 72 23.13 14.31 6.07
CA LYS A 72 23.20 14.19 4.61
C LYS A 72 21.81 14.10 3.98
N GLY A 73 20.74 14.20 4.78
CA GLY A 73 19.35 14.09 4.37
C GLY A 73 18.84 12.66 4.17
N GLN A 74 19.67 11.64 4.43
CA GLN A 74 19.32 10.25 4.23
C GLN A 74 18.35 9.79 5.32
N LEU A 75 17.28 9.10 4.90
CA LEU A 75 16.25 8.57 5.80
C LEU A 75 16.67 7.21 6.38
N TRP A 76 16.45 7.04 7.69
CA TRP A 76 16.78 5.85 8.46
C TRP A 76 15.60 5.40 9.31
N THR A 77 15.37 4.10 9.40
CA THR A 77 14.46 3.49 10.39
C THR A 77 15.26 3.09 11.62
N ILE A 78 14.84 3.59 12.78
CA ILE A 78 15.42 3.28 14.08
C ILE A 78 14.45 2.41 14.86
N ILE A 79 14.92 1.24 15.29
CA ILE A 79 14.18 0.29 16.13
C ILE A 79 15.12 -0.12 17.26
N GLU A 80 14.61 -0.10 18.50
CA GLU A 80 15.37 -0.51 19.68
C GLU A 80 15.97 -1.91 19.47
N ASN A 81 17.24 -2.09 19.84
CA ASN A 81 17.99 -3.35 19.69
C ASN A 81 18.18 -3.84 18.24
N ARG A 82 18.07 -2.94 17.24
CA ARG A 82 18.41 -3.24 15.84
C ARG A 82 19.39 -2.19 15.31
N PRO A 83 20.35 -2.57 14.44
CA PRO A 83 21.12 -1.60 13.68
C PRO A 83 20.18 -0.69 12.86
N PRO A 84 20.48 0.62 12.73
CA PRO A 84 19.73 1.51 11.87
C PRO A 84 19.64 0.98 10.44
N LEU A 85 18.44 0.99 9.87
CA LEU A 85 18.19 0.53 8.51
C LEU A 85 17.99 1.72 7.58
N ARG A 86 18.81 1.80 6.53
CA ARG A 86 18.70 2.85 5.53
C ARG A 86 17.45 2.63 4.69
N LEU A 87 16.57 3.63 4.61
CA LEU A 87 15.43 3.62 3.71
C LEU A 87 15.83 4.22 2.37
N VAL A 88 15.49 3.53 1.28
CA VAL A 88 15.64 4.08 -0.07
C VAL A 88 14.38 4.86 -0.39
N GLU A 89 14.52 6.16 -0.58
CA GLU A 89 13.45 7.01 -1.08
C GLU A 89 13.38 6.83 -2.59
N THR A 90 12.49 5.95 -3.04
CA THR A 90 12.24 5.75 -4.46
C THR A 90 11.15 6.72 -4.90
N MET A 91 11.42 7.46 -5.99
CA MET A 91 10.40 8.20 -6.71
C MET A 91 9.46 7.18 -7.35
N MET A 92 8.22 7.13 -6.87
CA MET A 92 7.17 6.37 -7.53
C MET A 92 6.74 7.15 -8.77
N GLU A 93 6.84 6.52 -9.94
CA GLU A 93 6.50 7.11 -11.23
C GLU A 93 5.40 6.28 -11.90
N ASP A 94 4.70 6.88 -12.86
CA ASP A 94 3.69 6.25 -13.71
C ASP A 94 2.73 5.29 -12.97
N GLU A 95 2.87 3.99 -13.21
CA GLU A 95 2.02 2.96 -12.63
C GLU A 95 2.22 2.77 -11.13
N ASP A 96 3.45 2.89 -10.64
CA ASP A 96 3.73 2.72 -9.21
C ASP A 96 3.12 3.88 -8.42
N LEU A 97 3.22 5.10 -8.97
CA LEU A 97 2.54 6.27 -8.41
C LEU A 97 1.02 6.09 -8.42
N TYR A 98 0.47 5.55 -9.51
CA TYR A 98 -0.96 5.29 -9.61
C TYR A 98 -1.43 4.26 -8.57
N ARG A 99 -0.70 3.15 -8.39
CA ARG A 99 -1.03 2.11 -7.40
C ARG A 99 -1.02 2.64 -5.99
N THR A 100 -0.04 3.47 -5.64
CA THR A 100 0.00 4.12 -4.32
C THR A 100 -1.21 5.04 -4.10
N LYS A 101 -1.67 5.76 -5.14
CA LYS A 101 -2.85 6.64 -5.06
C LYS A 101 -4.19 5.91 -5.05
N ALA A 102 -4.31 4.79 -5.76
CA ALA A 102 -5.55 4.04 -5.86
C ALA A 102 -5.92 3.31 -4.55
N GLY A 103 -4.93 3.06 -3.68
CA GLY A 103 -5.10 2.46 -2.36
C GLY A 103 -5.10 3.44 -1.18
N SER A 104 -4.98 4.75 -1.43
CA SER A 104 -4.94 5.82 -0.41
C SER A 104 -6.25 6.59 -0.31
#